data_AF-A0A970GXG1-F1
#
_entry.id   AF-A0A970GXG1-F1
#
_cell.length_a   1.000
_cell.length_b   1.000
_cell.length_c   1.000
_cell.angle_alpha   90.00
_cell.angle_beta   90.00
_cell.angle_gamma   90.00
#
_symmetry.space_group_name_H-M   'P 1'
#
loop_
_entity.id
_entity.type
_entity.pdbx_description
1 polymer ?
#
loop_
_entity_poly.entity_id
_entity_poly.type
_entity_poly.pdbx_seq_one_letter_code
_entity_poly.pdbx_strand_id
1 'polypeptide(L)' 'MNFTDENGYGYKPCYTRTDLTDDLHNVFGFRTDYEIITEKEMKKIFKLTKK' A
#
# COMPACT_ATOMS: atom_id res chain seq x y z
N MET A 1 -1.98 -3.67 7.79
CA MET A 1 -0.79 -3.38 6.97
C MET A 1 0.00 -2.27 7.64
N ASN A 2 1.28 -2.51 7.94
CA ASN A 2 2.17 -1.45 8.45
C ASN A 2 2.96 -0.88 7.28
N PHE A 3 2.92 0.43 7.11
CA PHE A 3 3.72 1.12 6.11
C PHE A 3 4.74 2.01 6.82
N THR A 4 5.98 1.95 6.37
CA THR A 4 7.04 2.85 6.82
C THR A 4 7.10 4.01 5.84
N ASP A 5 6.96 5.23 6.35
CA ASP A 5 7.20 6.44 5.58
C ASP A 5 8.72 6.62 5.40
N GLU A 6 9.16 6.64 4.15
CA GLU A 6 10.54 6.89 3.78
C GLU A 6 10.65 8.38 3.42
N ASN A 7 10.60 9.24 4.45
CA ASN A 7 10.70 10.71 4.45
C ASN A 7 10.96 11.36 3.06
N GLY A 8 9.89 11.51 2.25
CA GLY A 8 9.91 12.23 0.97
C GLY A 8 10.08 11.38 -0.30
N TYR A 9 10.41 10.09 -0.18
CA TYR A 9 10.44 9.14 -1.31
C TYR A 9 9.10 8.40 -1.45
N GLY A 10 8.40 8.19 -0.33
CA GLY A 10 7.05 7.61 -0.28
C GLY A 10 6.92 6.54 0.81
N TYR A 11 5.93 5.67 0.69
CA TYR A 11 5.62 4.63 1.67
C TYR A 11 6.12 3.28 1.19
N LYS A 12 6.85 2.59 2.08
CA LYS A 12 7.28 1.21 1.89
C LYS A 12 6.47 0.29 2.79
N PRO A 13 5.94 -0.84 2.28
CA PRO A 13 5.28 -1.81 3.14
C PRO A 13 6.30 -2.46 4.08
N CYS A 14 5.99 -2.42 5.37
CA CYS A 14 6.66 -3.18 6.43
C CYS A 14 5.68 -4.27 6.91
N TYR A 15 5.16 -5.05 5.97
CA TYR A 15 4.31 -6.20 6.25
C TYR A 15 4.63 -7.32 5.27
N THR A 16 4.42 -8.55 5.70
CA THR A 16 4.59 -9.75 4.86
C THR A 16 3.34 -9.98 4.02
N ARG A 17 3.51 -10.30 2.73
CA ARG A 17 2.39 -10.73 1.87
C ARG A 17 1.71 -11.94 2.51
N THR A 18 0.41 -11.82 2.73
CA THR A 18 -0.51 -12.89 3.13
C THR A 18 -1.67 -12.94 2.14
N ASP A 19 -2.46 -14.00 2.13
CA ASP A 19 -3.65 -14.13 1.25
C ASP A 19 -4.57 -12.90 1.32
N LEU A 20 -4.70 -12.30 2.51
CA LEU A 20 -5.45 -11.06 2.71
C LEU A 20 -4.90 -9.88 1.90
N THR A 21 -3.58 -9.75 1.85
CA THR A 21 -2.93 -8.65 1.13
C THR A 21 -2.85 -8.94 -0.37
N ASP A 22 -2.83 -10.21 -0.77
CA ASP A 22 -2.88 -10.62 -2.18
C ASP A 22 -4.26 -10.35 -2.78
N ASP A 23 -5.33 -10.67 -2.04
CA ASP A 23 -6.71 -10.33 -2.42
C ASP A 23 -6.87 -8.79 -2.53
N LEU A 24 -6.27 -8.04 -1.59
CA LEU A 24 -6.24 -6.59 -1.64
C LEU A 24 -5.45 -6.07 -2.86
N HIS A 25 -4.30 -6.65 -3.18
CA HIS A 25 -3.54 -6.26 -4.38
C HIS A 25 -4.29 -6.60 -5.66
N ASN A 26 -5.05 -7.70 -5.69
CA ASN A 26 -5.92 -8.06 -6.81
C ASN A 26 -7.09 -7.08 -6.98
N VAL A 27 -7.78 -6.74 -5.89
CA VAL A 27 -8.94 -5.84 -5.91
C VAL A 27 -8.52 -4.41 -6.28
N PHE A 28 -7.35 -3.98 -5.80
CA PHE A 28 -6.91 -2.60 -5.99
C PHE A 28 -5.94 -2.41 -7.17
N GLY A 29 -5.42 -3.49 -7.74
CA GLY A 29 -4.56 -3.47 -8.93
C GLY A 29 -3.18 -2.83 -8.72
N PHE A 30 -2.75 -2.60 -7.48
CA PHE A 30 -1.42 -2.10 -7.15
C PHE A 30 -0.65 -3.10 -6.29
N ARG A 31 0.65 -3.26 -6.57
CA ARG A 31 1.58 -4.04 -5.74
C ARG A 31 2.43 -3.09 -4.92
N THR A 32 2.05 -2.90 -3.67
CA THR A 32 2.77 -2.04 -2.74
C THR A 32 4.20 -2.52 -2.44
N ASP A 33 4.50 -3.77 -2.74
CA ASP A 33 5.76 -4.45 -2.35
C ASP A 33 6.86 -4.38 -3.42
N TYR A 34 6.52 -3.94 -4.64
CA TYR A 34 7.49 -3.77 -5.73
C TYR A 34 7.92 -2.32 -5.92
N GLU A 35 7.07 -1.35 -5.56
CA GLU A 35 7.33 0.07 -5.79
C GLU A 35 7.05 0.87 -4.52
N ILE A 36 7.83 1.94 -4.32
CA ILE A 36 7.58 2.90 -3.26
C ILE A 36 6.25 3.60 -3.58
N ILE A 37 5.28 3.50 -2.67
CA ILE A 37 3.97 4.11 -2.87
C ILE A 37 4.10 5.61 -2.66
N THR A 38 3.78 6.40 -3.67
CA THR A 38 3.73 7.85 -3.50
C THR A 38 2.59 8.28 -2.56
N GLU A 39 2.71 9.44 -1.92
CA GLU A 39 1.65 9.98 -1.04
C GLU A 39 0.28 10.07 -1.71
N LYS A 40 0.23 10.31 -3.04
CA LYS A 40 -1.01 10.35 -3.81
C LYS A 40 -1.70 8.99 -3.85
N GLU A 41 -0.94 7.94 -4.11
CA GLU A 41 -1.44 6.57 -4.13
C GLU A 41 -1.89 6.17 -2.72
N MET A 42 -1.07 6.44 -1.69
CA MET A 42 -1.43 6.16 -0.29
C MET A 42 -2.74 6.86 0.12
N LYS A 43 -2.97 8.11 -0.31
CA LYS A 43 -4.25 8.82 -0.10
C LYS A 43 -5.43 8.16 -0.82
N LYS A 44 -5.25 7.56 -2.00
CA LYS A 44 -6.31 6.79 -2.67
C LYS A 44 -6.62 5.51 -1.90
N ILE A 45 -5.59 4.79 -1.45
CA ILE A 45 -5.74 3.57 -0.63
C ILE A 45 -6.55 3.92 0.61
N PHE A 46 -6.13 4.94 1.36
CA PHE A 46 -6.84 5.38 2.56
C PHE A 46 -8.31 5.75 2.32
N LYS A 47 -8.63 6.38 1.18
CA LYS A 47 -10.03 6.68 0.81
C LYS A 47 -10.85 5.43 0.55
N LEU A 48 -10.25 4.43 -0.09
CA LEU A 48 -10.89 3.16 -0.42
C LEU A 48 -11.06 2.25 0.82
N THR A 49 -10.11 2.29 1.77
CA THR A 49 -10.21 1.52 3.03
C THR A 49 -11.16 2.14 4.06
N LYS A 50 -11.58 3.39 3.87
CA LYS A 50 -12.47 4.11 4.82
C LYS A 50 -13.96 3.87 4.58
N LYS A 51 -14.32 2.87 3.76
CA LYS A 51 -15.71 2.56 3.40
C LYS A 51 -16.23 1.37 4.20
#